data_AF-A0AAV4SMH9-F1
#
_entry.id   AF-A0AAV4SMH9-F1
#
_cell.length_a   1.000
_cell.length_b   1.000
_cell.length_c   1.000
_cell.angle_alpha   90.00
_cell.angle_beta   90.00
_cell.angle_gamma   90.00
#
_symmetry.space_group_name_H-M   'P 1'
#
loop_
_entity.id
_entity.type
_entity.pdbx_description
1 polymer ?
#
loop_
_entity_poly.entity_id
_entity_poly.type
_entity_poly.pdbx_seq_one_letter_code
_entity_poly.pdbx_strand_id
1 'polypeptide(L)'
;MGLRAALHEDSKNVLLIVADDGGFETQVYGNPVCKTPHLDKLASKSTIFKNAFTSVSSCSPSRSSILTGLPQHQNGMYGLHQDIHHFNSFDEVKSLSKLMKMKNIYSGIYTFYISSCC
;
A
#
# COMPACT_ATOMS: atom_id res chain seq x y z
N MET A 1 31.98 7.38 5.10
CA MET A 1 31.33 8.31 6.04
C MET A 1 30.04 8.82 5.38
N GLY A 2 28.91 8.15 5.61
CA GLY A 2 27.64 8.50 4.99
C GLY A 2 26.88 9.51 5.84
N LEU A 3 26.53 10.65 5.24
CA LEU A 3 25.73 11.71 5.85
C LEU A 3 24.38 11.13 6.31
N ARG A 4 24.18 10.98 7.63
CA ARG A 4 22.85 10.77 8.19
C ARG A 4 22.11 12.10 8.05
N ALA A 5 21.03 12.11 7.26
CA ALA A 5 20.10 13.22 7.26
C ALA A 5 19.68 13.50 8.70
N ALA A 6 19.79 14.75 9.15
CA ALA A 6 19.39 15.15 10.49
C ALA A 6 17.91 14.77 10.68
N LEU A 7 17.65 13.75 11.52
CA LEU A 7 16.30 13.41 11.91
C LEU A 7 15.78 14.57 12.75
N HIS A 8 14.84 15.33 12.20
CA HIS A 8 14.08 16.31 12.97
C HIS A 8 13.40 15.55 14.13
N GLU A 9 13.56 16.02 15.36
CA GLU A 9 13.09 15.34 16.59
C GLU A 9 11.58 14.99 16.54
N ASP A 10 10.80 15.73 15.71
CA ASP A 10 9.37 15.54 15.47
C ASP A 10 9.02 14.75 14.18
N SER A 11 9.99 14.16 13.49
CA SER A 11 9.74 13.41 12.25
C SER A 11 9.00 12.09 12.53
N LYS A 12 7.70 12.04 12.18
CA LYS A 12 6.89 10.81 12.26
C LYS A 12 7.27 9.84 11.14
N ASN A 13 7.38 8.57 11.49
CA ASN A 13 7.53 7.48 10.53
C ASN A 13 6.17 6.88 10.20
N VAL A 14 5.98 6.46 8.95
CA VAL A 14 4.76 5.81 8.47
C VAL A 14 5.11 4.43 7.93
N LEU A 15 4.42 3.39 8.42
CA LEU A 15 4.50 2.04 7.91
C LEU A 15 3.15 1.67 7.30
N LEU A 16 3.14 1.43 5.99
CA LEU A 16 1.97 0.94 5.26
C LEU A 16 2.12 -0.57 5.02
N ILE A 17 1.19 -1.35 5.57
CA ILE A 17 1.13 -2.81 5.39
C ILE A 17 -0.09 -3.11 4.52
N VAL A 18 0.13 -3.77 3.38
CA VAL A 18 -0.93 -4.18 2.45
C VAL A 18 -0.85 -5.68 2.27
N ALA A 19 -1.96 -6.38 2.52
CA ALA A 19 -2.09 -7.80 2.22
C ALA A 19 -2.53 -7.96 0.76
N ASP A 20 -1.99 -8.97 0.06
CA ASP A 20 -2.40 -9.33 -1.30
C ASP A 20 -3.56 -10.32 -1.21
N ASP A 21 -4.66 -10.03 -1.92
CA ASP A 21 -5.93 -10.78 -1.86
C ASP A 21 -6.45 -11.10 -0.45
N GLY A 22 -6.12 -10.25 0.53
CA GLY A 22 -6.59 -10.39 1.92
C GLY A 22 -8.04 -9.95 2.09
N GLY A 23 -8.88 -10.83 2.63
CA GLY A 23 -10.27 -10.53 2.99
C GLY A 23 -10.43 -10.30 4.50
N PHE A 24 -11.57 -10.76 5.03
CA PHE A 24 -11.95 -10.61 6.43
C PHE A 24 -11.53 -11.84 7.27
N GLU A 25 -10.57 -12.64 6.81
CA GLU A 25 -10.12 -13.88 7.44
C GLU A 25 -9.22 -13.64 8.66
N THR A 26 -9.65 -12.78 9.58
CA THR A 26 -8.91 -12.42 10.80
C THR A 26 -9.83 -12.39 12.01
N GLN A 27 -9.25 -12.61 13.20
CA GLN A 27 -9.99 -12.57 14.46
C GLN A 27 -10.59 -11.17 14.73
N VAL A 28 -9.93 -10.12 14.21
CA VAL A 28 -10.35 -8.72 14.32
C VAL A 28 -11.72 -8.48 13.68
N TYR A 29 -12.04 -9.21 12.62
CA TYR A 29 -13.34 -9.16 11.94
C TYR A 29 -14.29 -10.29 12.36
N GLY A 30 -14.00 -10.98 13.47
CA GLY A 30 -14.89 -11.99 14.06
C GLY A 30 -14.79 -13.38 13.46
N ASN A 31 -13.73 -13.69 12.68
CA ASN A 31 -13.51 -15.04 12.18
C ASN A 31 -13.01 -15.97 13.32
N PRO A 32 -13.74 -17.05 13.68
CA PRO A 32 -13.35 -17.93 14.78
C PRO A 32 -12.32 -18.99 14.37
N VAL A 33 -12.09 -19.20 13.07
CA VAL A 33 -11.23 -20.26 12.53
C VAL A 33 -9.79 -19.77 12.33
N CYS A 34 -9.65 -18.58 11.74
CA CYS A 34 -8.34 -18.02 11.41
C CYS A 34 -7.68 -17.45 12.68
N LYS A 35 -6.48 -17.95 13.02
CA LYS A 35 -5.71 -17.46 14.18
C LYS A 35 -4.72 -16.39 13.74
N THR A 36 -4.96 -15.15 14.13
CA THR A 36 -4.15 -13.98 13.74
C THR A 36 -3.74 -13.16 14.96
N PRO A 37 -2.96 -13.72 15.90
CA PRO A 37 -2.68 -13.09 17.20
C PRO A 37 -1.89 -11.77 17.07
N HIS A 38 -1.04 -11.64 16.05
CA HIS A 38 -0.29 -10.40 15.81
C HIS A 38 -1.18 -9.27 15.28
N LEU A 39 -2.15 -9.59 14.40
CA LEU A 39 -3.13 -8.62 13.90
C LEU A 39 -4.10 -8.21 15.00
N ASP A 40 -4.50 -9.14 15.87
CA ASP A 40 -5.35 -8.84 17.03
C ASP A 40 -4.65 -7.88 18.02
N LYS A 41 -3.37 -8.15 18.32
CA LYS A 41 -2.53 -7.23 19.11
C LYS A 41 -2.40 -5.85 18.46
N LEU A 42 -2.25 -5.78 17.14
CA LEU A 42 -2.22 -4.51 16.41
C LEU A 42 -3.58 -3.80 16.49
N ALA A 43 -4.69 -4.54 16.32
CA ALA A 43 -6.04 -4.01 16.38
C ALA A 43 -6.39 -3.39 17.73
N SER A 44 -5.93 -3.98 18.84
CA SER A 44 -6.11 -3.43 20.20
C SER A 44 -5.54 -2.01 20.39
N LYS A 45 -4.63 -1.59 19.52
CA LYS A 45 -3.96 -0.28 19.54
C LYS A 45 -4.32 0.60 18.34
N SER A 46 -5.27 0.15 17.53
CA SER A 46 -5.63 0.77 16.25
C SER A 46 -7.10 1.14 16.19
N THR A 47 -7.46 2.04 15.28
CA THR A 47 -8.85 2.27 14.92
C THR A 47 -9.25 1.31 13.81
N ILE A 48 -10.31 0.52 14.02
CA ILE A 48 -10.79 -0.47 13.06
C ILE A 48 -11.93 0.10 12.22
N PHE A 49 -11.81 0.00 10.91
CA PHE A 49 -12.83 0.43 9.96
C PHE A 49 -13.64 -0.78 9.49
N LYS A 50 -14.94 -0.80 9.81
CA LYS A 50 -15.86 -1.84 9.33
C LYS A 50 -16.24 -1.66 7.85
N ASN A 51 -16.15 -0.44 7.36
CA ASN A 51 -16.60 -0.01 6.04
C ASN A 51 -15.42 0.62 5.28
N ALA A 52 -14.42 -0.20 4.93
CA ALA A 52 -13.29 0.20 4.09
C ALA A 52 -13.41 -0.49 2.73
N PHE A 53 -13.31 0.29 1.65
CA PHE A 53 -13.50 -0.21 0.28
C PHE A 53 -12.34 0.23 -0.61
N THR A 54 -11.96 -0.63 -1.55
CA THR A 54 -11.08 -0.26 -2.65
C THR A 54 -11.87 0.44 -3.75
N SER A 55 -11.23 1.36 -4.48
CA SER A 55 -11.81 1.97 -5.68
C SER A 55 -11.90 0.99 -6.86
N VAL A 56 -11.07 -0.06 -6.85
CA VAL A 56 -10.99 -1.06 -7.92
C VAL A 56 -10.55 -2.42 -7.37
N SER A 57 -11.20 -3.48 -7.82
CA SER A 57 -10.93 -4.87 -7.45
C SER A 57 -9.90 -5.53 -8.39
N SER A 58 -8.75 -4.91 -8.58
CA SER A 58 -7.63 -5.45 -9.37
C SER A 58 -6.30 -5.03 -8.76
N CYS A 59 -5.32 -5.92 -8.73
CA CYS A 59 -4.12 -5.76 -7.91
C CYS A 59 -3.25 -4.55 -8.32
N SER A 60 -2.92 -4.40 -9.61
CA SER A 60 -2.11 -3.26 -10.09
C SER A 60 -2.85 -1.91 -10.01
N PRO A 61 -4.11 -1.81 -10.48
CA PRO A 61 -4.90 -0.58 -10.35
C PRO A 61 -5.18 -0.18 -8.89
N SER A 62 -5.43 -1.14 -8.00
CA SER A 62 -5.66 -0.90 -6.56
C SER A 62 -4.40 -0.34 -5.91
N ARG A 63 -3.24 -0.98 -6.11
CA ARG A 63 -1.95 -0.50 -5.61
C ARG A 63 -1.61 0.90 -6.14
N SER A 64 -1.82 1.13 -7.43
CA SER A 64 -1.61 2.46 -8.04
C SER A 64 -2.51 3.51 -7.40
N SER A 65 -3.80 3.19 -7.18
CA SER A 65 -4.75 4.11 -6.55
C SER A 65 -4.39 4.42 -5.10
N ILE A 66 -3.95 3.42 -4.32
CA ILE A 66 -3.46 3.62 -2.94
C ILE A 66 -2.24 4.54 -2.92
N LEU A 67 -1.29 4.34 -3.83
CA LEU A 67 -0.03 5.10 -3.85
C LEU A 67 -0.17 6.49 -4.48
N THR A 68 -1.21 6.76 -5.27
CA THR A 68 -1.40 8.06 -5.93
C THR A 68 -2.51 8.89 -5.30
N GLY A 69 -3.45 8.25 -4.59
CA GLY A 69 -4.68 8.89 -4.11
C GLY A 69 -5.66 9.22 -5.24
N LEU A 70 -5.41 8.73 -6.46
CA LEU A 70 -6.22 9.00 -7.65
C LEU A 70 -6.92 7.71 -8.10
N PRO A 71 -8.15 7.79 -8.62
CA PRO A 71 -8.82 6.63 -9.20
C PRO A 71 -8.07 6.15 -10.45
N GLN A 72 -8.17 4.85 -10.75
CA GLN A 72 -7.47 4.22 -11.88
C GLN A 72 -7.65 4.94 -13.23
N HIS A 73 -8.84 5.50 -13.48
CA HIS A 73 -9.14 6.15 -14.74
C HIS A 73 -8.45 7.51 -14.91
N GLN A 74 -7.98 8.10 -13.80
CA GLN A 74 -7.24 9.36 -13.77
C GLN A 74 -5.73 9.13 -13.69
N ASN A 75 -5.28 8.06 -13.03
CA ASN A 75 -3.84 7.77 -12.90
C ASN A 75 -3.24 7.00 -14.10
N GLY A 76 -4.07 6.40 -14.96
CA GLY A 76 -3.63 5.68 -16.17
C GLY A 76 -3.45 4.16 -15.99
N MET A 77 -3.52 3.64 -14.76
CA MET A 77 -3.41 2.22 -14.46
C MET A 77 -4.76 1.52 -14.66
N TYR A 78 -5.16 1.32 -15.93
CA TYR A 78 -6.47 0.74 -16.26
C TYR A 78 -6.58 -0.77 -16.03
N GLY A 79 -5.45 -1.46 -15.87
CA GLY A 79 -5.42 -2.92 -15.73
C GLY A 79 -4.12 -3.43 -15.12
N LEU A 80 -3.84 -4.71 -15.32
CA LEU A 80 -2.63 -5.35 -14.81
C LEU A 80 -1.38 -4.77 -15.47
N HIS A 81 -0.33 -4.59 -14.69
CA HIS A 81 0.92 -4.05 -15.19
C HIS A 81 1.75 -5.11 -15.95
N GLN A 82 1.65 -6.38 -15.57
CA GLN A 82 2.54 -7.42 -16.11
C GLN A 82 2.14 -7.93 -17.52
N ASP A 83 3.13 -8.53 -18.17
CA ASP A 83 3.04 -9.31 -19.41
C ASP A 83 2.25 -8.63 -20.54
N ILE A 84 1.21 -9.31 -21.02
CA ILE A 84 0.40 -8.90 -22.16
C ILE A 84 -0.50 -7.70 -21.85
N HIS A 85 -0.71 -7.38 -20.57
CA HIS A 85 -1.59 -6.31 -20.16
C HIS A 85 -0.88 -4.94 -20.22
N HIS A 86 0.36 -4.87 -19.75
CA HIS A 86 1.27 -3.73 -19.93
C HIS A 86 0.70 -2.34 -19.56
N PHE A 87 -0.24 -2.26 -18.61
CA PHE A 87 -0.76 -0.97 -18.17
C PHE A 87 0.26 -0.24 -17.29
N ASN A 88 0.37 1.06 -17.48
CA ASN A 88 1.27 1.94 -16.74
C ASN A 88 0.53 3.21 -16.32
N SER A 89 0.86 3.73 -15.15
CA SER A 89 0.40 5.06 -14.75
C SER A 89 1.07 6.13 -15.62
N PHE A 90 0.42 7.29 -15.79
CA PHE A 90 1.00 8.41 -16.53
C PHE A 90 2.24 8.97 -15.83
N ASP A 91 3.22 9.42 -16.61
CA ASP A 91 4.52 9.90 -16.12
C ASP A 91 4.40 11.16 -15.23
N GLU A 92 3.37 11.97 -15.46
CA GLU A 92 3.11 13.19 -14.70
C GLU A 92 2.54 12.92 -13.30
N VAL A 93 2.04 11.71 -13.06
CA VAL A 93 1.41 11.33 -11.79
C VAL A 93 2.47 11.16 -10.71
N LYS A 94 2.41 12.04 -9.71
CA LYS A 94 3.32 11.99 -8.56
C LYS A 94 2.80 11.00 -7.53
N SER A 95 3.42 9.82 -7.47
CA SER A 95 3.15 8.85 -6.41
C SER A 95 3.56 9.36 -5.03
N LEU A 96 2.96 8.80 -3.98
CA LEU A 96 3.27 9.07 -2.58
C LEU A 96 4.76 8.91 -2.31
N SER A 97 5.37 7.83 -2.80
CA SER A 97 6.82 7.59 -2.67
C SER A 97 7.65 8.69 -3.33
N LYS A 98 7.23 9.18 -4.50
CA LYS A 98 7.91 10.29 -5.19
C LYS A 98 7.78 11.59 -4.39
N LEU A 99 6.59 11.88 -3.86
CA LEU A 99 6.33 13.04 -3.01
C LEU A 99 7.16 13.01 -1.71
N MET A 100 7.25 11.84 -1.07
CA MET A 100 8.09 11.63 0.13
C MET A 100 9.58 11.87 -0.18
N LYS A 101 10.08 11.31 -1.29
CA LYS A 101 11.46 11.53 -1.73
C LYS A 101 11.76 12.99 -2.03
N MET A 102 10.83 13.71 -2.67
CA MET A 102 10.97 15.16 -2.92
C MET A 102 11.05 15.98 -1.62
N LYS A 103 10.46 15.50 -0.52
CA LYS A 103 10.54 16.11 0.81
C LYS A 103 11.71 15.61 1.65
N ASN A 104 12.69 14.91 1.04
CA ASN A 104 13.82 14.29 1.73
C ASN A 104 13.43 13.26 2.81
N ILE A 105 12.25 12.64 2.67
CA ILE A 105 11.83 11.52 3.53
C ILE A 105 12.27 10.22 2.86
N TYR A 106 12.93 9.35 3.61
CA TYR A 106 13.34 8.04 3.12
C TYR A 106 12.11 7.16 2.90
N SER A 107 11.92 6.68 1.67
CA SER A 107 10.89 5.72 1.30
C SER A 107 11.54 4.38 0.98
N GLY A 108 11.13 3.32 1.66
CA GLY A 108 11.49 1.94 1.34
C GLY A 108 10.24 1.16 0.95
N ILE A 109 10.37 0.27 -0.03
CA ILE A 109 9.34 -0.72 -0.35
C ILE A 109 9.93 -2.10 -0.10
N TYR A 110 9.30 -2.84 0.81
CA TYR A 110 9.58 -4.25 1.03
C TYR A 110 8.35 -5.01 0.57
N THR A 111 8.47 -5.57 -0.62
CA THR A 111 7.41 -6.36 -1.23
C THR A 111 8.02 -7.69 -1.65
N PHE A 112 7.25 -8.75 -1.53
CA PHE A 112 7.42 -9.87 -2.45
C PHE A 112 6.93 -9.33 -3.80
N TYR A 113 7.85 -8.80 -4.62
CA TYR A 113 7.55 -8.41 -5.97
C TYR A 113 7.27 -9.70 -6.72
N ILE A 114 6.02 -10.17 -6.67
CA ILE A 114 5.63 -11.34 -7.43
C ILE A 114 5.57 -10.88 -8.88
N SER A 115 6.65 -11.08 -9.63
CA SER A 115 6.65 -11.03 -11.09
C SER A 115 5.85 -12.21 -11.70
N SER A 116 4.93 -12.81 -10.94
CA SER A 116 4.31 -14.12 -11.19
C SER A 116 2.97 -14.32 -10.46
N CYS A 117 2.27 -13.25 -10.10
CA CYS A 117 0.89 -13.31 -9.61
C CYS A 117 0.19 -12.08 -10.20
N CYS A 118 -0.36 -12.12 -11.40
CA CYS A 118 -0.81 -13.21 -12.27
C CYS A 118 0.11 -13.45 -13.46
#